data_AF-A0A6C0I8G3-F1
#
_entry.id   AF-A0A6C0I8G3-F1
#
_cell.length_a   1.000
_cell.length_b   1.000
_cell.length_c   1.000
_cell.angle_alpha   90.00
_cell.angle_beta   90.00
_cell.angle_gamma   90.00
#
_symmetry.space_group_name_H-M   'P 1'
#
loop_
_entity.id
_entity.type
_entity.pdbx_description
1 polymer ?
#
loop_
_entity_poly.entity_id
_entity_poly.type
_entity_poly.pdbx_seq_one_letter_code
_entity_poly.pdbx_strand_id
1 'polypeptide(L)'
;MVDERNAQRGADVHKRRMNRTGYYTSNYFECIDSTCVRVSNDKQKYYLNIAAKIAIKSPMYNHKHGAIIVYKDKIIGTGYNYYMADFSIHAEVAAIASIRKKQKHILNECDIYVVRIGPDRFNNPLKYSRPCTNCSNTIIKNNIKNAFYSTNYEYDIIRGCVEPDACDVNRCAFQ
;
A
#
# COMPACT_ATOMS: atom_id res chain seq x y z
N MET A 1 -10.34 -22.00 -38.04
CA MET A 1 -10.34 -20.53 -38.18
C MET A 1 -10.91 -19.97 -36.88
N VAL A 2 -10.07 -19.35 -36.04
CA VAL A 2 -10.52 -18.81 -34.75
C VAL A 2 -11.16 -17.45 -35.03
N ASP A 3 -12.44 -17.30 -34.69
CA ASP A 3 -13.27 -16.13 -35.00
C ASP A 3 -12.64 -14.85 -34.41
N GLU A 4 -12.23 -13.91 -35.28
CA GLU A 4 -11.54 -12.66 -34.92
C GLU A 4 -12.34 -11.82 -33.90
N ARG A 5 -13.67 -12.01 -33.84
CA ARG A 5 -14.55 -11.35 -32.86
C ARG A 5 -14.33 -11.82 -31.42
N ASN A 6 -13.88 -13.07 -31.21
CA ASN A 6 -13.55 -13.58 -29.88
C ASN A 6 -12.18 -13.09 -29.40
N ALA A 7 -11.24 -12.81 -30.31
CA ALA A 7 -9.95 -12.22 -29.98
C ALA A 7 -10.08 -10.76 -29.52
N GLN A 8 -10.91 -9.96 -30.21
CA GLN A 8 -11.23 -8.58 -29.81
C GLN A 8 -11.92 -8.53 -28.43
N ARG A 9 -12.90 -9.40 -28.17
CA ARG A 9 -13.58 -9.51 -26.86
C ARG A 9 -12.62 -9.91 -25.73
N GLY A 10 -11.67 -10.82 -26.01
CA GLY A 10 -10.63 -11.20 -25.05
C GLY A 10 -9.69 -10.05 -24.70
N ALA A 11 -9.29 -9.24 -25.69
CA ALA A 11 -8.47 -8.06 -25.50
C ALA A 11 -9.20 -6.94 -24.72
N ASP A 12 -10.50 -6.72 -24.99
CA ASP A 12 -11.32 -5.74 -24.28
C ASP A 12 -11.65 -6.15 -22.83
N VAL A 13 -11.83 -7.45 -22.57
CA VAL A 13 -11.97 -7.98 -21.20
C VAL A 13 -10.64 -7.86 -20.43
N HIS A 14 -9.49 -8.06 -21.09
CA HIS A 14 -8.18 -7.88 -20.46
C HIS A 14 -7.90 -6.40 -20.15
N LYS A 15 -8.29 -5.49 -21.05
CA LYS A 15 -8.20 -4.03 -20.88
C LYS A 15 -9.16 -3.51 -19.80
N ARG A 16 -10.37 -4.08 -19.66
CA ARG A 16 -11.30 -3.80 -18.54
C ARG A 16 -10.84 -4.40 -17.20
N ARG A 17 -10.14 -5.55 -17.20
CA ARG A 17 -9.54 -6.18 -15.99
C ARG A 17 -8.42 -5.36 -15.36
N MET A 18 -7.65 -4.60 -16.16
CA MET A 18 -6.60 -3.71 -15.64
C MET A 18 -7.15 -2.49 -14.88
N ASN A 19 -8.42 -2.13 -15.05
CA ASN A 19 -9.03 -0.95 -14.42
C ASN A 19 -9.63 -1.20 -13.03
N ARG A 20 -9.49 -2.42 -12.46
CA ARG A 20 -10.01 -2.77 -11.12
C ARG A 20 -8.89 -3.05 -10.10
N THR A 21 -7.75 -2.37 -10.24
CA THR A 21 -6.65 -2.43 -9.29
C THR A 21 -6.98 -1.58 -8.07
N GLY A 22 -7.50 -2.24 -7.03
CA GLY A 22 -7.79 -1.63 -5.74
C GLY A 22 -6.50 -1.42 -4.95
N TYR A 23 -6.12 -0.15 -4.80
CA TYR A 23 -5.27 0.26 -3.72
C TYR A 23 -6.20 0.52 -2.53
N TYR A 24 -5.84 0.12 -1.32
CA TYR A 24 -6.75 0.17 -0.19
C TYR A 24 -6.19 1.03 0.94
N THR A 25 -7.08 1.66 1.71
CA THR A 25 -6.73 2.62 2.77
C THR A 25 -7.46 2.34 4.07
N SER A 26 -6.87 2.69 5.20
CA SER A 26 -7.57 2.89 6.47
C SER A 26 -6.83 3.93 7.29
N ASN A 27 -7.56 4.79 8.00
CA ASN A 27 -7.01 5.57 9.10
C ASN A 27 -6.74 4.57 10.23
N TYR A 28 -5.51 4.49 10.75
CA TYR A 28 -4.97 3.35 11.53
C TYR A 28 -5.74 2.99 12.84
N PHE A 29 -6.88 3.61 13.13
CA PHE A 29 -7.79 3.25 14.23
C PHE A 29 -9.27 3.02 13.83
N GLU A 30 -9.67 3.19 12.58
CA GLU A 30 -11.11 3.16 12.22
C GLU A 30 -11.64 1.78 11.84
N CYS A 31 -10.78 0.83 11.46
CA CYS A 31 -11.27 -0.51 11.14
C CYS A 31 -10.19 -1.58 11.17
N ILE A 32 -10.56 -2.73 11.75
CA ILE A 32 -9.90 -3.99 11.44
C ILE A 32 -10.22 -4.27 9.97
N ASP A 33 -9.21 -4.36 9.09
CA ASP A 33 -9.38 -4.55 7.63
C ASP A 33 -10.33 -5.71 7.28
N SER A 34 -10.51 -6.68 8.17
CA SER A 34 -11.45 -7.79 8.03
C SER A 34 -12.90 -7.37 7.75
N THR A 35 -13.33 -6.14 8.07
CA THR A 35 -14.76 -5.74 8.03
C THR A 35 -15.11 -4.55 7.13
N CYS A 36 -14.18 -3.67 6.73
CA CYS A 36 -14.49 -2.62 5.74
C CYS A 36 -13.27 -2.18 4.92
N VAL A 37 -13.44 -2.20 3.59
CA VAL A 37 -12.38 -1.93 2.63
C VAL A 37 -12.57 -0.54 2.05
N ARG A 38 -11.69 0.43 2.35
CA ARG A 38 -11.76 1.76 1.72
C ARG A 38 -10.98 1.77 0.41
N VAL A 39 -11.69 2.01 -0.69
CA VAL A 39 -11.09 2.17 -2.03
C VAL A 39 -10.25 3.44 -2.08
N SER A 40 -8.99 3.32 -2.50
CA SER A 40 -8.11 4.47 -2.70
C SER A 40 -8.57 5.34 -3.86
N ASN A 41 -8.51 6.65 -3.68
CA ASN A 41 -8.59 7.61 -4.78
C ASN A 41 -7.30 7.59 -5.62
N ASP A 42 -7.34 8.18 -6.82
CA ASP A 42 -6.23 8.11 -7.79
C ASP A 42 -4.92 8.70 -7.26
N LYS A 43 -4.99 9.71 -6.38
CA LYS A 43 -3.84 10.29 -5.71
C LYS A 43 -3.17 9.28 -4.77
N GLN A 44 -3.94 8.54 -3.99
CA GLN A 44 -3.42 7.46 -3.13
C GLN A 44 -2.84 6.32 -3.97
N LYS A 45 -3.49 5.93 -5.08
CA LYS A 45 -2.95 4.94 -6.03
C LYS A 45 -1.59 5.36 -6.58
N TYR A 46 -1.46 6.63 -6.96
CA TYR A 46 -0.21 7.20 -7.45
C TYR A 46 0.92 7.07 -6.42
N TYR A 47 0.67 7.43 -5.17
CA TYR A 47 1.67 7.34 -4.11
C TYR A 47 2.02 5.90 -3.73
N LEU A 48 1.04 5.00 -3.67
CA LEU A 48 1.28 3.57 -3.42
C LEU A 48 2.10 2.93 -4.55
N ASN A 49 1.90 3.33 -5.81
CA ASN A 49 2.77 2.91 -6.91
C ASN A 49 4.22 3.36 -6.74
N ILE A 50 4.45 4.56 -6.22
CA ILE A 50 5.80 5.03 -5.94
C ILE A 50 6.40 4.23 -4.78
N ALA A 51 5.64 3.96 -3.71
CA ALA A 51 6.07 3.10 -2.61
C ALA A 51 6.42 1.68 -3.10
N ALA A 52 5.66 1.11 -4.03
CA ALA A 52 5.97 -0.18 -4.66
C ALA A 52 7.31 -0.14 -5.41
N LYS A 53 7.61 0.93 -6.15
CA LYS A 53 8.92 1.12 -6.80
C LYS A 53 10.07 1.24 -5.79
N ILE A 54 9.83 1.85 -4.63
CA ILE A 54 10.80 1.87 -3.53
C ILE A 54 11.01 0.47 -2.94
N ALA A 55 9.94 -0.32 -2.80
CA ALA A 55 10.00 -1.68 -2.25
C ALA A 55 10.91 -2.61 -3.07
N ILE A 56 10.98 -2.43 -4.39
CA ILE A 56 11.87 -3.22 -5.29
C ILE A 56 13.33 -3.16 -4.82
N LYS A 57 13.77 -2.01 -4.27
CA LYS A 57 15.13 -1.77 -3.79
C LYS A 57 15.48 -2.56 -2.52
N SER A 58 14.50 -3.14 -1.83
CA SER A 58 14.75 -3.94 -0.64
C SER A 58 15.62 -5.16 -0.97
N PRO A 59 16.69 -5.41 -0.19
CA PRO A 59 17.50 -6.63 -0.33
C PRO A 59 16.78 -7.88 0.23
N MET A 60 15.65 -7.73 0.92
CA MET A 60 14.93 -8.86 1.49
C MET A 60 14.12 -9.59 0.41
N TYR A 61 14.37 -10.89 0.22
CA TYR A 61 13.80 -11.64 -0.92
C TYR A 61 12.30 -11.93 -0.79
N ASN A 62 11.84 -12.34 0.40
CA ASN A 62 10.46 -12.83 0.60
C ASN A 62 9.45 -11.74 1.03
N HIS A 63 9.97 -10.62 1.54
CA HIS A 63 9.19 -9.56 2.17
C HIS A 63 9.76 -8.22 1.74
N LYS A 64 9.56 -7.82 0.48
CA LYS A 64 9.97 -6.50 0.01
C LYS A 64 8.93 -5.47 0.42
N HIS A 65 9.28 -4.57 1.34
CA HIS A 65 8.46 -3.47 1.79
C HIS A 65 9.07 -2.13 1.36
N GLY A 66 8.21 -1.19 1.01
CA GLY A 66 8.56 0.19 0.68
C GLY A 66 7.61 1.15 1.37
N ALA A 67 8.11 2.30 1.77
CA ALA A 67 7.33 3.35 2.39
C ALA A 67 7.75 4.73 1.86
N ILE A 68 6.79 5.63 1.73
CA ILE A 68 7.04 7.04 1.41
C ILE A 68 6.24 7.94 2.34
N ILE A 69 6.75 9.14 2.58
CA ILE A 69 6.09 10.18 3.38
C ILE A 69 5.87 11.40 2.49
N VAL A 70 4.63 11.86 2.44
CA VAL A 70 4.16 12.93 1.54
C VAL A 70 3.72 14.12 2.37
N TYR A 71 4.23 15.30 2.01
CA TYR A 71 3.84 16.59 2.56
C TYR A 71 3.46 17.53 1.42
N LYS A 72 2.23 18.04 1.41
CA LYS A 72 1.74 18.99 0.38
C LYS A 72 2.12 18.57 -1.05
N ASP A 73 1.77 17.33 -1.39
CA ASP A 73 2.05 16.69 -2.69
C ASP A 73 3.52 16.48 -3.05
N LYS A 74 4.41 16.59 -2.07
CA LYS A 74 5.84 16.34 -2.23
C LYS A 74 6.26 15.17 -1.36
N ILE A 75 7.01 14.24 -1.96
CA ILE A 75 7.63 13.15 -1.21
C ILE A 75 8.84 13.73 -0.47
N ILE A 76 8.80 13.68 0.86
CA ILE A 76 9.85 14.22 1.74
C ILE A 76 10.69 13.13 2.41
N GLY A 77 10.20 11.89 2.40
CA GLY A 77 10.88 10.73 2.99
C GLY A 77 10.56 9.46 2.22
N THR A 78 11.54 8.56 2.16
CA THR A 78 11.41 7.24 1.52
C THR A 78 12.17 6.20 2.31
N GLY A 79 11.66 4.99 2.38
CA GLY A 79 12.33 3.87 3.06
C GLY A 79 11.93 2.55 2.45
N TYR A 80 12.82 1.56 2.57
CA TYR A 80 12.53 0.17 2.31
C TYR A 80 13.10 -0.66 3.46
N ASN A 81 12.63 -1.89 3.61
CA ASN A 81 13.13 -2.74 4.69
C ASN A 81 14.44 -3.44 4.31
N TYR A 82 15.33 -3.61 5.29
CA TYR A 82 16.65 -4.23 5.11
C TYR A 82 17.14 -4.81 6.44
N TYR A 83 18.11 -5.72 6.36
CA TYR A 83 18.81 -6.24 7.54
C TYR A 83 19.95 -5.31 7.93
N MET A 84 20.09 -5.06 9.22
CA MET A 84 21.19 -4.34 9.84
C MET A 84 21.75 -5.21 10.97
N ALA A 85 22.87 -5.88 10.69
CA ALA A 85 23.40 -6.96 11.54
C ALA A 85 22.29 -8.00 11.83
N ASP A 86 21.98 -8.24 13.10
CA ASP A 86 21.01 -9.25 13.54
C ASP A 86 19.56 -8.76 13.57
N PHE A 87 19.31 -7.48 13.25
CA PHE A 87 17.98 -6.88 13.30
C PHE A 87 17.48 -6.49 11.91
N SER A 88 16.16 -6.44 11.74
CA SER A 88 15.55 -5.89 10.52
C SER A 88 15.04 -4.48 10.77
N ILE A 89 15.39 -3.56 9.87
CA ILE A 89 14.79 -2.23 9.82
C ILE A 89 13.62 -2.30 8.87
N HIS A 90 12.45 -1.89 9.37
CA HIS A 90 11.23 -1.83 8.59
C HIS A 90 11.17 -0.58 7.71
N ALA A 91 10.39 -0.63 6.63
CA ALA A 91 10.32 0.44 5.65
C ALA A 91 9.82 1.76 6.25
N GLU A 92 8.86 1.69 7.18
CA GLU A 92 8.24 2.82 7.88
C GLU A 92 9.27 3.56 8.73
N VAL A 93 10.06 2.81 9.51
CA VAL A 93 11.13 3.34 10.34
C VAL A 93 12.20 3.99 9.46
N ALA A 94 12.61 3.32 8.38
CA ALA A 94 13.56 3.87 7.41
C ALA A 94 13.05 5.17 6.76
N ALA A 95 11.77 5.22 6.38
CA ALA A 95 11.18 6.41 5.76
C ALA A 95 11.16 7.60 6.72
N ILE A 96 10.75 7.39 7.97
CA ILE A 96 10.75 8.45 9.00
C ILE A 96 12.19 8.91 9.31
N ALA A 97 13.13 7.96 9.37
CA ALA A 97 14.55 8.26 9.63
C ALA A 97 15.21 9.05 8.48
N SER A 98 14.74 8.87 7.23
CA SER A 98 15.25 9.60 6.05
C SER A 98 14.94 11.10 6.08
N ILE A 99 13.95 11.52 6.88
CA ILE A 99 13.53 12.93 6.97
C ILE A 99 14.55 13.72 7.79
N ARG A 100 14.96 14.87 7.25
CA ARG A 100 15.91 15.77 7.92
C ARG A 100 15.35 16.20 9.28
N LYS A 101 16.18 16.20 10.33
CA LYS A 101 15.78 16.57 11.71
C LYS A 101 15.01 17.90 11.78
N LYS A 102 15.43 18.91 11.00
CA LYS A 102 14.77 20.23 10.93
C LYS A 102 13.33 20.18 10.41
N GLN A 103 12.96 19.16 9.64
CA GLN A 103 11.64 18.97 9.05
C GLN A 103 10.76 18.03 9.89
N LYS A 104 11.19 17.56 11.06
CA LYS A 104 10.34 16.68 11.87
C LYS A 104 9.07 17.35 12.39
N HIS A 105 9.08 18.68 12.53
CA HIS A 105 7.92 19.44 12.99
C HIS A 105 6.74 19.42 12.02
N ILE A 106 6.95 19.15 10.71
CA ILE A 106 5.88 19.06 9.71
C ILE A 106 5.26 17.66 9.59
N LEU A 107 5.77 16.67 10.33
CA LEU A 107 5.29 15.28 10.24
C LEU A 107 3.81 15.16 10.58
N ASN A 108 3.29 16.04 11.45
CA ASN A 108 1.88 16.11 11.80
C ASN A 108 0.94 16.55 10.68
N GLU A 109 1.47 17.02 9.56
CA GLU A 109 0.75 17.34 8.34
C GLU A 109 1.02 16.33 7.21
N CYS A 110 1.79 15.27 7.48
CA CYS A 110 2.24 14.32 6.48
C CYS A 110 1.36 13.07 6.42
N ASP A 111 1.31 12.48 5.23
CA ASP A 111 0.72 11.17 4.99
C ASP A 111 1.85 10.14 4.75
N ILE A 112 1.77 8.97 5.37
CA ILE A 112 2.68 7.85 5.07
C ILE A 112 1.96 6.80 4.23
N TYR A 113 2.64 6.26 3.23
CA TYR A 113 2.16 5.18 2.36
C TYR A 113 3.13 4.01 2.47
N VAL A 114 2.62 2.81 2.79
CA VAL A 114 3.40 1.59 3.02
C VAL A 114 2.93 0.52 2.04
N VAL A 115 3.86 -0.21 1.44
CA VAL A 115 3.55 -1.24 0.47
C VAL A 115 4.41 -2.46 0.72
N ARG A 116 3.82 -3.63 0.49
CA ARG A 116 4.55 -4.89 0.31
C ARG A 116 4.32 -5.38 -1.11
N ILE A 117 5.38 -5.80 -1.78
CA ILE A 117 5.29 -6.45 -3.10
C ILE A 117 5.59 -7.95 -2.99
N GLY A 118 4.93 -8.72 -3.85
CA GLY A 118 5.27 -10.10 -4.16
C GLY A 118 6.50 -10.20 -5.06
N PRO A 119 6.89 -11.42 -5.45
CA PRO A 119 8.11 -11.63 -6.22
C PRO A 119 7.96 -11.14 -7.66
N ASP A 120 9.08 -10.70 -8.23
CA ASP A 120 9.20 -10.12 -9.56
C ASP A 120 8.62 -11.01 -10.67
N ARG A 121 8.75 -12.34 -10.53
CA ARG A 121 8.18 -13.32 -11.49
C ARG A 121 6.66 -13.25 -11.66
N PHE A 122 5.95 -12.66 -10.70
CA PHE A 122 4.50 -12.42 -10.76
C PHE A 122 4.18 -10.94 -11.00
N ASN A 123 5.13 -10.16 -11.55
CA ASN A 123 5.02 -8.72 -11.78
C ASN A 123 4.78 -7.91 -10.49
N ASN A 124 5.48 -8.27 -9.40
CA ASN A 124 5.46 -7.52 -8.13
C ASN A 124 4.05 -7.18 -7.61
N PRO A 125 3.16 -8.19 -7.44
CA PRO A 125 1.78 -7.91 -7.04
C PRO A 125 1.75 -7.32 -5.63
N LEU A 126 0.83 -6.40 -5.37
CA LEU A 126 0.66 -5.83 -4.03
C LEU A 126 0.22 -6.91 -3.04
N LYS A 127 0.76 -6.84 -1.82
CA LYS A 127 0.47 -7.73 -0.70
C LYS A 127 0.09 -6.94 0.53
N TYR A 128 -0.46 -7.64 1.51
CA TYR A 128 -0.74 -7.06 2.83
C TYR A 128 0.51 -6.50 3.50
N SER A 129 0.43 -5.23 3.90
CA SER A 129 1.57 -4.44 4.37
C SER A 129 1.26 -3.58 5.59
N ARG A 130 0.23 -3.95 6.36
CA ARG A 130 -0.11 -3.24 7.60
C ARG A 130 1.12 -3.12 8.51
N PRO A 131 1.43 -1.91 9.03
CA PRO A 131 2.54 -1.71 9.94
C PRO A 131 2.45 -2.59 11.19
N CYS A 132 3.58 -3.14 11.62
CA CYS A 132 3.67 -3.88 12.89
C CYS A 132 3.54 -2.94 14.08
N THR A 133 3.26 -3.47 15.28
CA THR A 133 3.08 -2.69 16.52
C THR A 133 4.18 -1.64 16.75
N ASN A 134 5.44 -1.99 16.49
CA ASN A 134 6.58 -1.07 16.66
C ASN A 134 6.58 0.07 15.63
N CYS A 135 6.28 -0.25 14.36
CA CYS A 135 6.20 0.74 13.29
C CYS A 135 5.01 1.68 13.53
N SER A 136 3.87 1.12 13.92
CA SER A 136 2.68 1.88 14.29
C SER A 136 2.95 2.84 15.45
N ASN A 137 3.56 2.35 16.52
CA ASN A 137 3.98 3.20 17.63
C ASN A 137 4.94 4.31 17.17
N THR A 138 5.81 4.03 16.20
CA THR A 138 6.74 5.02 15.64
C THR A 138 5.99 6.09 14.84
N ILE A 139 5.02 5.70 14.01
CA ILE A 139 4.17 6.62 13.24
C ILE A 139 3.40 7.55 14.19
N ILE A 140 2.77 6.98 15.22
CA ILE A 140 2.01 7.71 16.24
C ILE A 140 2.91 8.67 17.02
N LYS A 141 4.09 8.22 17.48
CA LYS A 141 5.05 9.06 18.22
C LYS A 141 5.55 10.27 17.41
N ASN A 142 5.55 10.16 16.08
CA ASN A 142 5.93 11.26 15.19
C ASN A 142 4.71 12.08 14.70
N ASN A 143 3.52 11.83 15.25
CA ASN A 143 2.25 12.51 14.96
C ASN A 143 1.82 12.46 13.49
N ILE A 144 2.28 11.50 12.69
CA ILE A 144 1.94 11.44 11.25
C ILE A 144 0.42 11.41 11.06
N LYS A 145 -0.09 12.30 10.20
CA LYS A 145 -1.52 12.60 10.06
C LYS A 145 -2.34 11.39 9.62
N ASN A 146 -1.91 10.75 8.54
CA ASN A 146 -2.58 9.57 7.98
C ASN A 146 -1.56 8.50 7.61
N ALA A 147 -1.94 7.24 7.72
CA ALA A 147 -1.14 6.11 7.28
C ALA A 147 -1.94 5.22 6.33
N PHE A 148 -1.41 4.97 5.15
CA PHE A 148 -2.03 4.16 4.11
C PHE A 148 -1.16 2.94 3.84
N TYR A 149 -1.75 1.77 3.61
CA TYR A 149 -0.99 0.56 3.32
C TYR A 149 -1.64 -0.34 2.27
N SER A 150 -0.83 -1.03 1.47
CA SER A 150 -1.36 -2.03 0.53
C SER A 150 -1.94 -3.24 1.27
N THR A 151 -3.03 -3.78 0.72
CA THR A 151 -3.63 -5.05 1.12
C THR A 151 -3.53 -6.06 -0.05
N ASN A 152 -3.87 -7.32 0.20
CA ASN A 152 -3.84 -8.40 -0.79
C ASN A 152 -5.22 -8.69 -1.44
N TYR A 153 -6.24 -7.84 -1.26
CA TYR A 153 -7.58 -8.10 -1.83
C TYR A 153 -7.53 -8.30 -3.34
N GLU A 154 -6.66 -7.62 -4.07
CA GLU A 154 -6.50 -7.86 -5.51
C GLU A 154 -6.13 -9.33 -5.81
N TYR A 155 -5.22 -9.91 -5.02
CA TYR A 155 -4.81 -11.30 -5.16
C TYR A 155 -5.93 -12.26 -4.74
N ASP A 156 -6.64 -11.95 -3.65
CA ASP A 156 -7.72 -12.78 -3.14
C ASP A 156 -8.95 -12.75 -4.07
N ILE A 157 -9.25 -11.61 -4.71
CA ILE A 157 -10.28 -11.47 -5.76
C ILE A 157 -9.87 -12.21 -7.03
N ILE A 158 -8.60 -12.07 -7.48
CA ILE A 158 -8.08 -12.78 -8.67
C ILE A 158 -8.13 -14.30 -8.49
N ARG A 159 -7.98 -14.80 -7.25
CA ARG A 159 -8.09 -16.23 -6.91
C ARG A 159 -9.49 -16.69 -6.51
N GLY A 160 -10.50 -15.81 -6.54
CA GLY A 160 -11.90 -16.15 -6.21
C GLY A 160 -12.16 -16.43 -4.73
N CYS A 161 -11.32 -15.94 -3.83
CA CYS A 161 -11.45 -16.16 -2.38
C CYS A 161 -12.28 -15.08 -1.65
N VAL A 162 -12.67 -14.00 -2.33
CA VAL A 162 -13.47 -12.91 -1.74
C VAL A 162 -14.57 -12.49 -2.72
N GLU A 163 -15.83 -12.79 -2.39
CA GLU A 163 -17.00 -12.22 -3.05
C GLU A 163 -17.00 -10.69 -2.83
N PRO A 164 -17.14 -9.86 -3.88
CA PRO A 164 -17.04 -8.40 -3.79
C PRO A 164 -18.14 -7.72 -2.95
N ASP A 165 -19.17 -8.45 -2.52
CA ASP A 165 -20.42 -7.87 -2.01
C ASP A 165 -20.50 -7.81 -0.46
N ALA A 166 -19.41 -8.11 0.27
CA ALA A 166 -19.43 -8.15 1.74
C ALA A 166 -19.16 -6.80 2.44
N CYS A 167 -18.84 -5.73 1.70
CA CYS A 167 -18.55 -4.42 2.28
C CYS A 167 -19.70 -3.43 2.01
N ASP A 168 -20.72 -3.45 2.86
CA ASP A 168 -21.74 -2.40 2.86
C ASP A 168 -21.11 -1.08 3.33
N VAL A 169 -20.67 -0.29 2.35
CA VAL A 169 -20.03 1.03 2.52
C VAL A 169 -20.90 2.05 3.27
N ASN A 170 -22.18 1.76 3.50
CA ASN A 170 -23.10 2.64 4.22
C ASN A 170 -23.10 2.46 5.75
N ARG A 171 -22.37 1.49 6.31
CA ARG A 171 -22.35 1.25 7.78
C ARG A 171 -21.19 1.90 8.54
N CYS A 172 -20.23 2.52 7.86
CA CYS A 172 -19.09 3.20 8.47
C CYS A 172 -19.25 4.73 8.56
N ALA A 173 -20.45 5.26 8.36
CA ALA A 173 -20.79 6.62 8.76
C ALA A 173 -21.56 6.54 10.08
N PHE A 174 -21.03 7.21 11.11
CA PHE A 174 -21.56 7.35 12.47
C PHE A 174 -21.37 6.16 13.41
N GLN A 175 -20.32 6.25 14.24
CA GLN A 175 -20.51 6.28 15.70
C GLN A 175 -19.36 7.02 16.38
#